data_AF-A0A3D1CXW9-F1
#
_entry.id   AF-A0A3D1CXW9-F1
#
_cell.length_a   1.000
_cell.length_b   1.000
_cell.length_c   1.000
_cell.angle_alpha   90.00
_cell.angle_beta   90.00
_cell.angle_gamma   90.00
#
_symmetry.space_group_name_H-M   'P 1'
#
loop_
_entity.id
_entity.type
_entity.pdbx_description
1 polymer ?
#
loop_
_entity_poly.entity_id
_entity_poly.type
_entity_poly.pdbx_seq_one_letter_code
_entity_poly.pdbx_strand_id
1 'polypeptide(L)'
;MIWLENAGITVDKLKKGIAKHRDYIFTFLANPAVPPTNNDSEKALRPAKTKLKVSGCFRSEEGAGNYATVASVIQTAIKNGQNPFEVLQVIATLSQA
;
A
#
# COMPACT_ATOMS: atom_id res chain seq x y z
N MET A 1 21.64 -25.95 15.35
CA MET A 1 20.76 -25.79 16.53
C MET A 1 20.07 -24.42 16.57
N ILE A 2 20.79 -23.29 16.51
CA ILE A 2 20.20 -21.93 16.46
C ILE A 2 19.21 -21.71 15.27
N TRP A 3 19.51 -22.28 14.10
CA TRP A 3 18.65 -22.16 12.91
C TRP A 3 17.28 -22.84 13.05
N LEU A 4 17.19 -23.96 13.78
CA LEU A 4 15.93 -24.69 13.98
C LEU A 4 15.04 -24.00 15.02
N GLU A 5 15.64 -23.42 16.05
CA GLU A 5 14.94 -22.67 17.09
C GLU A 5 14.34 -21.37 16.53
N ASN A 6 15.09 -20.65 15.70
CA ASN A 6 14.60 -19.46 15.00
C ASN A 6 13.50 -19.79 13.98
N ALA A 7 13.53 -20.97 13.35
CA ALA A 7 12.46 -21.41 12.45
C ALA A 7 11.14 -21.65 13.20
N GLY A 8 11.18 -22.20 14.42
CA GLY A 8 9.97 -22.32 15.25
C GLY A 8 9.35 -20.96 15.60
N ILE A 9 10.19 -19.98 15.94
CA ILE A 9 9.76 -18.62 16.27
C ILE A 9 9.12 -17.90 15.06
N THR A 10 9.67 -18.08 13.85
CA THR A 10 9.10 -17.46 12.64
C THR A 10 7.76 -18.08 12.25
N VAL A 11 7.61 -19.39 12.40
CA VAL A 11 6.34 -20.09 12.14
C VAL A 11 5.26 -19.64 13.11
N ASP A 12 5.56 -19.51 14.40
CA ASP A 12 4.58 -19.05 15.39
C ASP A 12 4.19 -17.58 15.17
N LYS A 13 5.13 -16.75 14.73
CA LYS A 13 4.84 -15.37 14.33
C LYS A 13 3.93 -15.32 13.10
N LEU A 14 4.17 -16.18 12.11
CA LEU A 14 3.32 -16.31 10.93
C LEU A 14 1.90 -16.76 11.30
N LYS A 15 1.76 -17.81 12.11
CA LYS A 15 0.46 -18.29 12.61
C LYS A 15 -0.33 -17.18 13.29
N LYS A 16 0.30 -16.44 14.20
CA LYS A 16 -0.33 -15.29 14.87
C LYS A 16 -0.77 -14.20 13.89
N GLY A 17 0.07 -13.90 12.89
CA GLY A 17 -0.27 -12.94 11.84
C GLY A 17 -1.47 -13.36 10.99
N ILE A 18 -1.49 -14.63 10.55
CA ILE A 18 -2.61 -15.20 9.80
C ILE A 18 -3.88 -15.18 10.64
N ALA A 19 -3.83 -15.62 11.90
CA ALA A 19 -4.98 -15.62 12.80
C ALA A 19 -5.54 -14.21 13.02
N LYS A 20 -4.66 -13.21 13.17
CA LYS A 20 -5.04 -11.80 13.33
C LYS A 20 -5.78 -11.24 12.11
N HIS A 21 -5.41 -11.66 10.90
CA HIS A 21 -5.97 -11.12 9.65
C HIS A 21 -6.90 -12.10 8.94
N ARG A 22 -7.32 -13.19 9.61
CA ARG A 22 -8.08 -14.30 9.01
C ARG A 22 -9.33 -13.86 8.25
N ASP A 23 -10.01 -12.83 8.77
CA ASP A 23 -11.26 -12.31 8.21
C ASP A 23 -11.06 -11.57 6.87
N TYR A 24 -9.81 -11.21 6.54
CA TYR A 24 -9.46 -10.50 5.30
C TYR A 24 -8.72 -11.36 4.27
N ILE A 25 -8.20 -12.54 4.67
CA ILE A 25 -7.40 -13.39 3.80
C ILE A 25 -8.25 -14.05 2.72
N PHE A 26 -9.47 -14.46 3.08
CA PHE A 26 -10.36 -15.23 2.21
C PHE A 26 -11.58 -14.43 1.72
N THR A 27 -11.53 -13.11 1.75
CA THR A 27 -12.64 -12.24 1.34
C THR A 27 -13.12 -12.54 -0.09
N PHE A 28 -12.21 -12.94 -0.99
CA PHE A 28 -12.54 -13.32 -2.37
C PHE A 28 -13.45 -14.55 -2.47
N LEU A 29 -13.51 -15.41 -1.44
CA LEU A 29 -14.44 -16.55 -1.40
C LEU A 29 -15.89 -16.09 -1.15
N ALA A 30 -16.07 -14.99 -0.43
CA ALA A 30 -17.39 -14.44 -0.09
C ALA A 30 -17.83 -13.33 -1.06
N ASN A 31 -16.88 -12.60 -1.65
CA ASN A 31 -17.13 -11.50 -2.58
C ASN A 31 -16.33 -11.67 -3.88
N PRO A 32 -16.97 -12.06 -4.99
CA PRO A 32 -16.32 -12.21 -6.29
C PRO A 32 -15.68 -10.93 -6.85
N ALA A 33 -16.07 -9.75 -6.37
CA ALA A 33 -15.46 -8.48 -6.77
C ALA A 33 -14.05 -8.27 -6.19
N VAL A 34 -13.67 -9.04 -5.15
CA VAL A 34 -12.34 -8.98 -4.55
C VAL A 34 -11.44 -10.01 -5.24
N PRO A 35 -10.34 -9.61 -5.88
CA PRO A 35 -9.43 -10.55 -6.51
C PRO A 35 -8.72 -11.43 -5.46
N PRO A 36 -8.36 -12.68 -5.80
CA PRO A 36 -7.63 -13.58 -4.90
C PRO A 36 -6.15 -13.18 -4.70
N THR A 37 -5.68 -12.12 -5.38
CA THR A 37 -4.30 -11.66 -5.34
C THR A 37 -4.21 -10.26 -4.73
N ASN A 38 -3.15 -9.99 -3.97
CA ASN A 38 -2.86 -8.66 -3.40
C ASN A 38 -2.01 -7.78 -4.34
N ASN A 39 -1.83 -8.19 -5.60
CA ASN A 39 -0.90 -7.56 -6.56
C ASN A 39 -1.13 -6.06 -6.72
N ASP A 40 -2.39 -5.63 -6.78
CA ASP A 40 -2.75 -4.23 -6.95
C ASP A 40 -2.40 -3.40 -5.71
N SER A 41 -2.66 -3.93 -4.52
CA SER A 41 -2.28 -3.29 -3.26
C SER A 41 -0.77 -3.17 -3.13
N GLU A 42 -0.01 -4.20 -3.48
CA GLU A 42 1.45 -4.12 -3.49
C GLU A 42 1.97 -3.12 -4.52
N LYS A 43 1.40 -3.15 -5.74
CA LYS A 43 1.77 -2.22 -6.81
C LYS A 43 1.54 -0.77 -6.39
N ALA A 44 0.46 -0.49 -5.67
CA ALA A 44 0.16 0.83 -5.13
C ALA A 44 1.17 1.29 -4.05
N LEU A 45 1.77 0.35 -3.30
CA LEU A 45 2.75 0.66 -2.25
C LEU A 45 4.19 0.79 -2.77
N ARG A 46 4.52 0.13 -3.90
CA ARG A 46 5.88 0.15 -4.51
C ARG A 46 6.45 1.56 -4.72
N PRO A 47 5.70 2.58 -5.18
CA PRO A 47 6.22 3.94 -5.34
C PRO A 47 6.83 4.51 -4.07
N ALA A 48 6.23 4.27 -2.91
CA ALA A 48 6.76 4.75 -1.62
C ALA A 48 8.13 4.11 -1.32
N LYS A 49 8.28 2.81 -1.59
CA LYS A 49 9.56 2.12 -1.41
C LYS A 49 10.61 2.58 -2.43
N THR A 50 10.21 2.78 -3.68
CA THR A 50 11.09 3.32 -4.73
C THR A 50 11.56 4.72 -4.36
N LYS A 51 10.68 5.60 -3.87
CA LYS A 51 11.06 6.92 -3.34
C LYS A 51 12.12 6.80 -2.26
N LEU A 52 11.92 5.92 -1.27
CA LEU A 52 12.90 5.74 -0.19
C LEU A 52 14.25 5.22 -0.69
N LYS A 53 14.22 4.32 -1.68
CA LYS A 53 15.43 3.75 -2.29
C LYS A 53 16.22 4.78 -3.11
N VAL A 54 15.53 5.58 -3.92
CA VAL A 54 16.16 6.50 -4.88
C VAL A 54 16.46 7.87 -4.24
N SER A 55 15.52 8.41 -3.47
CA SER A 55 15.60 9.78 -2.93
C SER A 55 15.87 9.82 -1.42
N GLY A 56 16.03 8.68 -0.76
CA GLY A 56 16.28 8.60 0.68
C GLY A 56 15.06 8.87 1.56
N CYS A 57 15.31 9.04 2.86
CA CYS A 57 14.26 9.27 3.86
C CYS A 57 13.56 10.63 3.69
N PHE A 58 12.42 10.80 4.37
CA PHE A 58 11.80 12.12 4.49
C PHE A 58 12.49 12.93 5.59
N ARG A 59 12.64 14.24 5.40
CA ARG A 59 13.26 15.14 6.38
C ARG A 59 12.32 15.56 7.51
N SER A 60 11.01 15.40 7.30
CA SER A 60 9.95 15.68 8.28
C SER A 60 8.77 14.72 8.09
N GLU A 61 7.99 14.52 9.15
CA GLU A 61 6.72 13.77 9.08
C GLU A 61 5.72 14.44 8.16
N GLU A 62 5.65 15.78 8.18
CA GLU A 62 4.82 16.57 7.27
C GLU A 62 5.16 16.28 5.80
N GLY A 63 6.45 16.23 5.44
CA GLY A 63 6.88 15.90 4.09
C GLY A 63 6.52 14.47 3.67
N ALA A 64 6.52 13.54 4.63
CA ALA A 64 6.03 12.17 4.40
C ALA A 64 4.51 12.13 4.18
N GLY A 65 3.77 12.92 4.97
CA GLY A 65 2.32 13.09 4.82
C GLY A 65 1.94 13.69 3.47
N ASN A 66 2.58 14.77 3.06
CA ASN A 66 2.35 15.41 1.76
C ASN A 66 2.59 14.45 0.59
N TYR A 67 3.66 13.66 0.65
CA TYR A 67 3.92 12.61 -0.33
C TYR A 67 2.82 11.53 -0.32
N ALA A 68 2.43 11.06 0.86
CA ALA A 68 1.39 10.04 0.99
C ALA A 68 0.03 10.52 0.43
N THR A 69 -0.33 11.78 0.65
CA THR A 69 -1.54 12.40 0.10
C THR A 69 -1.54 12.38 -1.43
N VAL A 70 -0.48 12.90 -2.05
CA VAL A 70 -0.37 12.95 -3.52
C VAL A 70 -0.33 11.52 -4.10
N ALA A 71 0.44 10.62 -3.48
CA ALA A 71 0.51 9.23 -3.91
C ALA A 71 -0.86 8.53 -3.83
N SER A 72 -1.63 8.77 -2.76
CA SER A 72 -2.98 8.22 -2.59
C SER A 72 -3.94 8.68 -3.69
N VAL A 73 -3.92 9.97 -4.02
CA VAL A 73 -4.72 10.54 -5.13
C VAL A 73 -4.36 9.90 -6.45
N ILE A 74 -3.06 9.80 -6.76
CA ILE A 74 -2.57 9.16 -7.99
C ILE A 74 -3.04 7.70 -8.07
N GLN A 75 -2.88 6.92 -6.99
CA GLN A 75 -3.31 5.51 -6.97
C GLN A 75 -4.83 5.37 -7.15
N THR A 76 -5.60 6.30 -6.58
CA THR A 76 -7.06 6.32 -6.74
C THR A 76 -7.45 6.62 -8.19
N ALA A 77 -6.81 7.61 -8.83
CA ALA A 77 -7.03 7.92 -10.24
C ALA A 77 -6.74 6.70 -11.13
N ILE A 78 -5.59 6.04 -10.93
CA ILE A 78 -5.22 4.83 -11.68
C ILE A 78 -6.26 3.72 -11.49
N LYS A 79 -6.73 3.48 -10.26
CA LYS A 79 -7.75 2.45 -9.96
C LYS A 79 -9.09 2.73 -10.65
N ASN A 80 -9.43 4.00 -10.84
CA ASN A 80 -10.65 4.43 -11.52
C ASN A 80 -10.46 4.57 -13.05
N GLY A 81 -9.31 4.17 -13.60
CA GLY A 81 -9.03 4.30 -15.04
C GLY A 81 -8.88 5.75 -15.52
N GLN A 82 -8.60 6.68 -14.62
CA GLN A 82 -8.44 8.11 -14.92
C GLN A 82 -6.96 8.44 -15.16
N ASN A 83 -6.71 9.51 -15.92
CA ASN A 83 -5.37 10.08 -16.07
C ASN A 83 -4.97 10.78 -14.75
N PRO A 84 -3.91 10.32 -14.05
CA PRO A 84 -3.53 10.92 -12.77
C PRO A 84 -3.12 12.39 -12.89
N PHE A 85 -2.57 12.80 -14.03
CA PHE A 85 -2.17 14.19 -14.25
C PHE A 85 -3.38 15.12 -14.33
N GLU A 86 -4.41 14.72 -15.09
CA GLU A 86 -5.66 15.49 -15.20
C GLU A 86 -6.36 15.61 -13.84
N VAL A 87 -6.41 14.51 -13.07
CA VAL A 87 -6.97 14.53 -11.71
C VAL A 87 -6.23 15.51 -10.80
N LEU A 88 -4.89 15.51 -10.84
CA LEU A 88 -4.08 16.45 -10.07
C LEU A 88 -4.30 17.90 -10.51
N GLN A 89 -4.47 18.17 -11.82
CA GLN A 89 -4.80 19.50 -12.33
C GLN A 89 -6.14 19.99 -11.78
N VAL A 90 -7.18 19.16 -11.84
CA VAL A 90 -8.51 19.51 -11.31
C VAL A 90 -8.44 19.85 -9.82
N ILE A 91 -7.76 19.03 -9.02
CA ILE A 91 -7.58 19.28 -7.58
C ILE A 91 -6.84 20.61 -7.35
N ALA A 92 -5.79 20.89 -8.12
CA ALA A 92 -5.04 22.13 -7.98
C ALA A 92 -5.88 23.37 -8.32
N THR A 93 -6.73 23.30 -9.34
CA THR A 93 -7.66 24.39 -9.71
C THR A 93 -8.73 24.60 -8.65
N LEU A 94 -9.32 23.52 -8.11
CA LEU A 94 -10.33 23.61 -7.06
C LEU A 94 -9.78 24.20 -5.75
N SER A 95 -8.49 24.01 -5.46
CA SER A 95 -7.85 24.60 -4.28
C SER A 95 -7.62 26.12 -4.39
N GLN A 96 -7.75 26.70 -5.58
CA GLN A 96 -7.52 28.13 -5.83
C GLN A 96 -8.82 28.96 -5.85
N ALA A 97 -9.97 28.29 -5.82
CA ALA A 97 -11.31 28.89 -5.75
C ALA A 97 -11.76 29.05 -4.29
#